data_AF-A0A6P5XK14-F1
#
_entry.id   AF-A0A6P5XK14-F1
#
_cell.length_a   1.000
_cell.length_b   1.000
_cell.length_c   1.000
_cell.angle_alpha   90.00
_cell.angle_beta   90.00
_cell.angle_gamma   90.00
#
_symmetry.space_group_name_H-M   'P 1'
#
loop_
_entity.id
_entity.type
_entity.pdbx_description
1 polymer ?
#
loop_
_entity_poly.entity_id
_entity_poly.type
_entity_poly.pdbx_seq_one_letter_code
_entity_poly.pdbx_strand_id
1 'polypeptide(L)'
;MDIVKQIATRQAKTLNRLSNWGLYSTFDGSYDPRTSFSGKLDVEQLEFIKCENMTTRLAMSRARQTNRDYESTLMEVQLEVGIELAKILAETIDPAFAGTNAVKIEEDGQVCGICQEDMEKGEEATAMICCSHKFHDFCIFEWVKRKTNCPLCRCEMQTRKYF
;
A
#
# COMPACT_ATOMS: atom_id res chain seq x y z
N MET A 1 -5.86 -23.77 -10.68
CA MET A 1 -5.06 -22.57 -10.38
C MET A 1 -6.02 -21.52 -9.85
N ASP A 2 -5.80 -21.01 -8.64
CA ASP A 2 -6.74 -20.07 -8.00
C ASP A 2 -6.80 -18.76 -8.80
N ILE A 3 -8.00 -18.39 -9.28
CA ILE A 3 -8.21 -17.18 -10.09
C ILE A 3 -8.06 -15.93 -9.21
N VAL A 4 -8.46 -16.00 -7.94
CA VAL A 4 -8.33 -14.88 -6.99
C VAL A 4 -6.86 -14.50 -6.83
N LYS A 5 -6.01 -15.48 -6.52
CA LYS A 5 -4.57 -15.27 -6.41
C LYS A 5 -3.93 -14.73 -7.70
N GLN A 6 -4.40 -15.14 -8.86
CA GLN A 6 -3.91 -14.61 -10.15
C GLN A 6 -4.26 -13.12 -10.33
N ILE A 7 -5.50 -12.73 -10.01
CA ILE A 7 -5.96 -11.34 -10.08
C ILE A 7 -5.12 -10.48 -9.12
N ALA A 8 -5.01 -10.92 -7.86
CA ALA A 8 -4.23 -10.24 -6.83
C ALA A 8 -2.75 -10.09 -7.21
N THR A 9 -2.12 -11.13 -7.77
CA THR A 9 -0.72 -11.07 -8.22
C THR A 9 -0.52 -10.06 -9.36
N ARG A 10 -1.48 -9.96 -10.29
CA ARG A 10 -1.42 -8.96 -11.38
C ARG A 10 -1.56 -7.55 -10.84
N GLN A 11 -2.54 -7.32 -9.96
CA GLN A 11 -2.73 -6.03 -9.29
C GLN A 11 -1.47 -5.60 -8.52
N ALA A 12 -0.88 -6.49 -7.74
CA ALA A 12 0.36 -6.21 -7.00
C ALA A 12 1.52 -5.79 -7.92
N LYS A 13 1.70 -6.47 -9.06
CA LYS A 13 2.73 -6.11 -10.06
C LYS A 13 2.49 -4.73 -10.65
N THR A 14 1.25 -4.40 -11.00
CA THR A 14 0.89 -3.08 -11.53
C THR A 14 1.15 -2.00 -10.49
N LEU A 15 0.72 -2.21 -9.24
CA LEU A 15 0.98 -1.29 -8.13
C LEU A 15 2.48 -1.07 -7.89
N ASN A 16 3.28 -2.13 -7.91
CA ASN A 16 4.73 -2.03 -7.75
C ASN A 16 5.38 -1.18 -8.86
N ARG A 17 4.94 -1.33 -10.11
CA ARG A 17 5.43 -0.51 -11.23
C ARG A 17 5.06 0.96 -11.07
N LEU A 18 3.81 1.25 -10.69
CA LEU A 18 3.34 2.62 -10.49
C LEU A 18 4.04 3.32 -9.31
N SER A 19 4.22 2.60 -8.20
CA SER A 19 4.92 3.14 -7.01
C SER A 19 6.41 3.39 -7.27
N ASN A 20 7.02 2.61 -8.17
CA ASN A 20 8.45 2.69 -8.50
C ASN A 20 8.66 3.22 -9.93
N TRP A 21 7.76 4.07 -10.43
CA TRP A 21 7.76 4.52 -11.83
C TRP A 21 9.13 5.04 -12.29
N GLY A 22 9.85 5.79 -11.45
CA GLY A 22 11.20 6.30 -11.78
C GLY A 22 12.26 5.22 -12.06
N LEU A 23 12.08 3.99 -11.57
CA LEU A 23 12.98 2.85 -11.84
C LEU A 23 12.58 2.09 -13.12
N TYR A 24 11.31 2.13 -13.50
CA TYR A 24 10.77 1.42 -14.67
C TYR A 24 10.61 2.33 -15.89
N SER A 25 10.53 3.64 -15.69
CA SER A 25 10.42 4.64 -16.73
C SER A 25 11.79 4.89 -17.35
N THR A 26 11.92 4.56 -18.63
CA THR A 26 13.08 4.95 -19.45
C THR A 26 12.89 6.34 -20.08
N PHE A 27 11.89 7.11 -19.63
CA PHE A 27 11.29 8.22 -20.37
C PHE A 27 11.53 9.58 -19.71
N ASP A 28 11.67 10.63 -20.53
CA ASP A 28 12.24 11.96 -20.26
C ASP A 28 11.37 12.94 -19.43
N GLY A 29 10.32 12.45 -18.78
CA GLY A 29 9.51 13.25 -17.86
C GLY A 29 8.29 13.95 -18.48
N SER A 30 7.93 13.66 -19.74
CA SER A 30 6.71 14.24 -20.36
C SER A 30 5.43 13.41 -20.20
N TYR A 31 5.52 12.15 -19.75
CA TYR A 31 4.36 11.27 -19.54
C TYR A 31 4.45 10.51 -18.21
N ASP A 32 3.48 10.73 -17.32
CA ASP A 32 3.31 10.01 -16.06
C ASP A 32 1.93 9.33 -16.05
N PRO A 33 1.85 7.99 -16.09
CA PRO A 33 0.57 7.27 -16.13
C PRO A 33 -0.30 7.51 -14.88
N ARG A 34 0.27 8.07 -13.80
CA ARG A 34 -0.46 8.46 -12.60
C ARG A 34 -1.24 9.76 -12.78
N THR A 35 -0.85 10.63 -13.72
CA THR A 35 -1.39 12.00 -13.84
C THR A 35 -1.77 12.40 -15.27
N SER A 36 -1.32 11.67 -16.28
CA SER A 36 -1.47 12.05 -17.69
C SER A 36 -2.58 11.24 -18.38
N PHE A 37 -3.77 11.84 -18.56
CA PHE A 37 -4.81 11.26 -19.41
C PHE A 37 -4.62 11.70 -20.87
N SER A 38 -4.07 10.80 -21.70
CA SER A 38 -3.83 11.06 -23.14
C SER A 38 -5.00 10.64 -24.04
N GLY A 39 -6.11 10.16 -23.47
CA GLY A 39 -7.23 9.54 -24.20
C GLY A 39 -6.94 8.12 -24.72
N LYS A 40 -5.69 7.64 -24.61
CA LYS A 40 -5.31 6.23 -24.84
C LYS A 40 -5.04 5.57 -23.48
N LEU A 41 -5.56 4.36 -23.31
CA LEU A 41 -5.26 3.55 -22.14
C LEU A 41 -3.79 3.13 -22.17
N ASP A 42 -3.07 3.40 -21.09
CA ASP A 42 -1.71 2.89 -20.91
C ASP A 42 -1.68 1.41 -20.50
N VAL A 43 -0.49 0.83 -20.45
CA VAL A 43 -0.30 -0.61 -20.18
C VAL A 43 -0.83 -0.97 -18.78
N GLU A 44 -0.59 -0.11 -17.80
CA GLU A 44 -1.02 -0.28 -16.41
C GLU A 44 -2.55 -0.19 -16.27
N GLN A 45 -3.17 0.80 -16.91
CA GLN A 45 -4.62 0.97 -17.00
C GLN A 45 -5.29 -0.23 -17.68
N LEU A 46 -4.70 -0.74 -18.77
CA LEU A 46 -5.17 -1.96 -19.43
C LEU A 46 -5.07 -3.18 -18.51
N GLU A 47 -4.03 -3.31 -17.69
CA GLU A 47 -3.93 -4.41 -16.73
C GLU A 47 -4.98 -4.32 -15.61
N PHE A 48 -5.30 -3.12 -15.11
CA PHE A 48 -6.40 -2.96 -14.17
C PHE A 48 -7.74 -3.40 -14.76
N ILE A 49 -8.05 -2.97 -15.99
CA ILE A 49 -9.28 -3.39 -16.70
C ILE A 49 -9.30 -4.91 -16.92
N LYS A 50 -8.16 -5.54 -17.22
CA LYS A 50 -8.09 -7.00 -17.33
C LYS A 50 -8.40 -7.68 -15.99
N CYS A 51 -7.85 -7.17 -14.89
CA CYS A 51 -8.13 -7.69 -13.55
C CYS A 51 -9.61 -7.55 -13.17
N GLU A 52 -10.22 -6.42 -13.51
CA GLU A 52 -11.66 -6.17 -13.31
C GLU A 52 -12.50 -7.17 -14.12
N ASN A 53 -12.21 -7.35 -15.41
CA ASN A 53 -12.90 -8.33 -16.24
C ASN A 53 -12.75 -9.77 -15.74
N MET A 54 -11.59 -10.14 -15.19
CA MET A 54 -11.41 -11.45 -14.57
C MET A 54 -12.27 -11.59 -13.30
N THR A 55 -12.35 -10.54 -12.50
CA THR A 55 -13.16 -10.48 -11.27
C THR A 55 -14.64 -10.65 -11.58
N THR A 56 -15.18 -9.89 -12.54
CA THR A 56 -16.57 -9.97 -12.96
C THR A 56 -16.90 -11.33 -13.55
N ARG A 57 -16.03 -11.89 -14.41
CA ARG A 57 -16.23 -13.24 -14.97
C ARG A 57 -16.26 -14.33 -13.90
N LEU A 58 -15.38 -14.24 -12.89
CA LEU A 58 -15.38 -15.17 -11.76
C LEU A 58 -16.67 -15.05 -10.94
N ALA A 59 -17.10 -13.82 -10.64
CA ALA A 59 -18.34 -13.55 -9.93
C ALA A 59 -19.56 -14.08 -10.68
N MET A 60 -19.68 -13.82 -11.99
CA MET A 60 -20.74 -14.37 -12.84
C MET A 60 -20.76 -15.89 -12.82
N SER A 61 -19.59 -16.54 -12.90
CA SER A 61 -19.46 -17.99 -12.87
C SER A 61 -19.95 -18.57 -11.53
N ARG A 62 -19.52 -18.00 -10.40
CA ARG A 62 -19.91 -18.43 -9.06
C ARG A 62 -21.39 -18.16 -8.76
N ALA A 63 -21.91 -17.01 -9.19
CA ALA A 63 -23.34 -16.66 -9.03
C ALA A 63 -24.22 -17.69 -9.74
N ARG A 64 -23.87 -18.07 -10.98
CA ARG A 64 -24.56 -19.12 -11.74
C ARG A 64 -24.47 -20.50 -11.06
N GLN A 65 -23.29 -20.88 -10.58
CA GLN A 65 -23.09 -22.19 -9.94
C GLN A 65 -23.83 -22.32 -8.61
N THR A 66 -23.91 -21.23 -7.84
CA THR A 66 -24.54 -21.21 -6.51
C THR A 66 -25.99 -20.72 -6.55
N ASN A 67 -26.50 -20.33 -7.72
CA ASN A 67 -27.82 -19.72 -7.92
C ASN A 67 -28.06 -18.53 -6.97
N ARG A 68 -27.03 -17.69 -6.78
CA ARG A 68 -27.07 -16.49 -5.95
C ARG A 68 -27.10 -15.23 -6.81
N ASP A 69 -27.48 -14.12 -6.17
CA ASP A 69 -27.41 -12.80 -6.78
C ASP A 69 -25.97 -12.46 -7.22
N TYR A 70 -25.87 -11.84 -8.40
CA TYR A 70 -24.58 -11.50 -9.00
C TYR A 70 -23.86 -10.41 -8.21
N GLU A 71 -24.57 -9.38 -7.77
CA GLU A 71 -23.97 -8.24 -7.07
C GLU A 71 -23.34 -8.67 -5.75
N SER A 72 -24.08 -9.48 -4.98
CA SER A 72 -23.60 -10.08 -3.74
C SER A 72 -22.36 -10.94 -3.98
N THR A 73 -22.37 -11.77 -5.02
CA THR A 73 -21.22 -12.62 -5.38
C THR A 73 -20.03 -11.80 -5.88
N LEU A 74 -20.27 -10.69 -6.56
CA LEU A 74 -19.23 -9.78 -7.03
C LEU A 74 -18.51 -9.13 -5.84
N MET A 75 -19.26 -8.63 -4.86
CA MET A 75 -18.68 -8.07 -3.63
C MET A 75 -17.84 -9.09 -2.87
N GLU A 76 -18.31 -10.34 -2.76
CA GLU A 76 -17.54 -11.43 -2.13
C GLU A 76 -16.22 -11.69 -2.86
N VAL A 77 -16.26 -11.80 -4.20
CA VAL A 77 -15.05 -12.04 -5.01
C VAL A 77 -14.09 -10.85 -4.91
N GLN A 78 -14.59 -9.61 -4.94
CA GLN A 78 -13.79 -8.41 -4.75
C GLN A 78 -13.09 -8.40 -3.38
N LEU A 79 -13.80 -8.79 -2.32
CA LEU A 79 -13.24 -8.91 -0.98
C LEU A 79 -12.16 -10.00 -0.91
N GLU A 80 -12.40 -11.18 -1.51
CA GLU A 80 -11.40 -12.24 -1.59
C GLU A 80 -10.12 -11.79 -2.31
N VAL A 81 -10.27 -11.11 -3.46
CA VAL A 81 -9.15 -10.54 -4.21
C VAL A 81 -8.42 -9.50 -3.37
N GLY A 82 -9.13 -8.61 -2.68
CA GLY A 82 -8.55 -7.58 -1.82
C GLY A 82 -7.75 -8.17 -0.65
N ILE A 83 -8.27 -9.21 0.00
CA ILE A 83 -7.57 -9.93 1.07
C ILE A 83 -6.28 -10.56 0.54
N GLU A 84 -6.34 -11.24 -0.61
CA GLU A 84 -5.16 -11.90 -1.18
C GLU A 84 -4.12 -10.89 -1.67
N LEU A 85 -4.57 -9.77 -2.25
CA LEU A 85 -3.70 -8.65 -2.61
C LEU A 85 -3.01 -8.08 -1.36
N ALA A 86 -3.75 -7.87 -0.27
CA ALA A 86 -3.18 -7.35 0.98
C ALA A 86 -2.10 -8.28 1.55
N LYS A 87 -2.27 -9.60 1.49
CA LYS A 87 -1.23 -10.56 1.88
C LYS A 87 0.03 -10.44 1.02
N ILE A 88 -0.13 -10.38 -0.30
CA ILE A 88 1.01 -10.23 -1.23
C ILE A 88 1.76 -8.92 -0.94
N LEU A 89 1.02 -7.82 -0.76
CA LEU A 89 1.64 -6.52 -0.48
C LEU A 89 2.28 -6.49 0.92
N ALA A 90 1.74 -7.19 1.92
CA ALA A 90 2.34 -7.29 3.24
C ALA A 90 3.74 -7.92 3.21
N GLU A 91 4.00 -8.88 2.31
CA GLU A 91 5.34 -9.45 2.09
C GLU A 91 6.33 -8.44 1.49
N THR A 92 5.82 -7.39 0.83
CA THR A 92 6.66 -6.33 0.22
C THR A 92 6.94 -5.16 1.17
N ILE A 93 6.24 -5.09 2.31
CA ILE A 93 6.53 -4.10 3.35
C ILE A 93 7.88 -4.47 3.96
N ASP A 94 8.86 -3.55 3.89
CA ASP A 94 10.13 -3.75 4.58
C ASP A 94 9.83 -4.03 6.07
N PRO A 95 10.35 -5.13 6.67
CA PRO A 95 10.15 -5.44 8.07
C PRO A 95 10.45 -4.27 9.02
N ALA A 96 11.31 -3.33 8.60
CA ALA A 96 11.59 -2.10 9.32
C ALA A 96 10.35 -1.20 9.54
N PHE A 97 9.29 -1.34 8.73
CA PHE A 97 8.04 -0.56 8.83
C PHE A 97 6.90 -1.27 9.58
N ALA A 98 7.04 -2.56 9.91
CA ALA A 98 5.96 -3.34 10.54
C ALA A 98 5.59 -2.85 11.96
N GLY A 99 6.33 -1.87 12.50
CA GLY A 99 6.08 -1.20 13.78
C GLY A 99 5.72 0.29 13.67
N THR A 100 5.37 0.78 12.48
CA THR A 100 5.07 2.21 12.22
C THR A 100 3.72 2.42 11.55
N ASN A 101 3.08 3.57 11.81
CA ASN A 101 1.87 4.03 11.14
C ASN A 101 2.07 5.43 10.59
N ALA A 102 1.61 5.67 9.37
CA ALA A 102 1.49 7.02 8.83
C ALA A 102 0.42 7.80 9.61
N VAL A 103 0.72 9.04 9.96
CA VAL A 103 -0.15 9.96 10.69
C VAL A 103 -0.04 11.35 10.07
N LYS A 104 -1.04 12.20 10.30
CA LYS A 104 -0.92 13.64 10.03
C LYS A 104 -0.75 14.38 11.34
N ILE A 105 0.07 15.42 11.33
CA ILE A 105 0.25 16.29 12.48
C ILE A 105 -1.01 17.16 12.66
N GLU A 106 -1.64 17.09 13.82
CA GLU A 106 -2.91 17.79 14.09
C GLU A 106 -2.71 19.21 14.67
N GLU A 107 -1.55 19.44 15.28
CA GLU A 107 -1.20 20.66 16.02
C GLU A 107 0.25 21.07 15.71
N ASP A 108 0.49 22.37 15.62
CA ASP A 108 1.83 22.92 15.46
C ASP A 108 2.68 22.73 16.73
N GLY A 109 4.00 22.87 16.59
CA GLY A 109 4.94 22.76 17.71
C GLY A 109 5.30 21.32 18.10
N GLN A 110 5.00 20.35 17.24
CA GLN A 110 5.58 19.01 17.34
C GLN A 110 7.01 19.06 16.80
N VAL A 111 7.98 18.49 17.50
CA VAL A 111 9.40 18.47 17.07
C VAL A 111 9.80 17.04 16.74
N CYS A 112 10.46 16.84 15.59
CA CYS A 112 11.01 15.55 15.24
C CYS A 112 12.19 15.20 16.15
N GLY A 113 12.07 14.13 16.94
CA GLY A 113 13.12 13.69 17.88
C GLY A 113 14.43 13.18 17.24
N ILE A 114 14.55 13.20 15.91
CA ILE A 114 15.73 12.74 15.16
C ILE A 114 16.49 13.94 14.56
N CYS A 115 15.84 14.75 13.72
CA CYS A 115 16.47 15.94 13.12
C CYS A 115 16.37 17.20 13.99
N GLN A 116 15.53 17.19 15.03
CA GLN A 116 15.26 18.34 15.91
C GLN A 116 14.61 19.55 15.21
N GLU A 117 13.99 19.33 14.06
CA GLU A 117 13.21 20.34 13.33
C GLU A 117 11.73 20.23 13.70
N ASP A 118 11.01 21.34 13.59
CA ASP A 118 9.57 21.42 13.79
C ASP A 118 8.83 20.65 12.67
N MET A 119 7.74 19.99 13.05
CA MET A 119 6.77 19.37 12.15
C MET A 119 5.51 20.24 12.13
N GLU A 120 5.07 20.63 10.94
CA GLU A 120 3.96 21.57 10.75
C GLU A 120 2.60 20.86 10.81
N LYS A 121 1.55 21.57 11.24
CA LYS A 121 0.19 21.04 11.16
C LYS A 121 -0.19 20.69 9.73
N GLY A 122 -0.71 19.48 9.56
CA GLY A 122 -1.10 18.92 8.27
C GLY A 122 0.03 18.17 7.56
N GLU A 123 1.27 18.26 8.05
CA GLU A 123 2.41 17.51 7.55
C GLU A 123 2.22 16.00 7.77
N GLU A 124 2.69 15.21 6.82
CA GLU A 124 2.74 13.75 6.92
C GLU A 124 3.94 13.34 7.78
N ALA A 125 3.66 12.51 8.77
CA ALA A 125 4.65 12.02 9.71
C ALA A 125 4.40 10.55 9.99
N THR A 126 5.39 9.90 10.59
CA THR A 126 5.32 8.50 10.93
C THR A 126 5.37 8.35 12.45
N ALA A 127 4.36 7.67 13.00
CA ALA A 127 4.26 7.34 14.40
C ALA A 127 4.69 5.90 14.66
N MET A 128 5.48 5.65 15.71
CA MET A 128 5.74 4.28 16.11
C MET A 128 4.55 3.69 16.88
N ILE A 129 4.15 2.47 16.55
CA ILE A 129 2.96 1.82 17.12
C ILE A 129 3.11 1.54 18.62
N CYS A 130 4.31 1.20 19.08
CA CYS A 130 4.53 0.79 20.47
C CYS A 130 4.48 1.95 21.49
N CYS A 131 4.70 3.19 21.05
CA CYS A 131 4.77 4.36 21.95
C CYS A 131 4.17 5.65 21.40
N SER A 132 3.60 5.63 20.20
CA SER A 132 2.94 6.76 19.52
C SER A 132 3.81 8.00 19.27
N HIS A 133 5.13 7.91 19.46
CA HIS A 133 6.05 8.99 19.12
C HIS A 133 6.13 9.20 17.61
N LYS A 134 6.10 10.48 17.20
CA LYS A 134 6.02 10.92 15.81
C LYS A 134 7.36 11.48 15.35
N PHE A 135 7.67 11.27 14.07
CA PHE A 135 8.89 11.71 13.42
C PHE A 135 8.59 12.00 11.96
N HIS A 136 9.40 12.84 11.29
CA HIS A 136 9.37 12.92 9.83
C HIS A 136 9.60 11.53 9.22
N ASP A 137 8.88 11.23 8.14
CA ASP A 137 8.92 9.93 7.46
C ASP A 137 10.34 9.51 7.09
N PHE A 138 11.10 10.41 6.47
CA PHE A 138 12.49 10.16 6.10
C PHE A 138 13.38 9.90 7.32
N CYS A 139 13.18 10.65 8.41
CA CYS A 139 14.00 10.56 9.60
C CYS A 139 13.85 9.19 10.27
N ILE A 140 12.60 8.76 10.51
CA ILE A 140 12.37 7.47 11.14
C ILE A 140 12.73 6.32 10.21
N PHE A 141 12.52 6.47 8.89
CA PHE A 141 12.93 5.47 7.91
C PHE A 141 14.43 5.15 7.96
N GLU A 142 15.28 6.19 7.95
CA GLU A 142 16.72 5.99 8.04
C GLU A 142 17.16 5.39 9.39
N TRP A 143 16.41 5.68 10.46
CA TRP A 143 16.65 5.12 11.77
C TRP A 143 16.31 3.62 11.83
N VAL A 144 15.11 3.23 11.39
CA VAL A 144 14.60 1.85 11.54
C VAL A 144 15.33 0.84 10.70
N LYS A 145 15.97 1.27 9.60
CA LYS A 145 16.94 0.44 8.84
C LYS A 145 18.13 -0.01 9.68
N ARG A 146 18.50 0.75 10.72
CA ARG A 146 19.68 0.51 11.56
C ARG A 146 19.31 -0.01 12.95
N LYS A 147 18.21 0.49 13.52
CA LYS A 147 17.76 0.17 14.89
C LYS A 147 16.24 0.11 14.96
N THR A 148 15.70 -1.00 15.45
CA THR A 148 14.26 -1.24 15.58
C THR A 148 13.66 -0.73 16.90
N ASN A 149 14.21 0.35 17.47
CA ASN A 149 13.73 0.93 18.74
C ASN A 149 13.46 2.43 18.62
N CYS A 150 12.63 2.94 19.52
CA CYS A 150 12.26 4.36 19.52
C CYS A 150 13.48 5.24 19.80
N PRO A 151 13.78 6.26 18.97
CA PRO A 151 14.81 7.25 19.28
C PRO A 151 14.59 7.96 20.61
N LEU A 152 13.32 8.17 21.01
CA LEU A 152 12.95 8.93 22.20
C LEU A 152 12.88 8.08 23.47
N CYS A 153 12.14 6.96 23.44
CA CYS A 153 11.89 6.14 24.64
C CYS A 153 12.52 4.75 24.62
N ARG A 154 13.25 4.39 23.55
CA ARG A 154 13.87 3.08 23.34
C ARG A 154 12.92 1.88 23.36
N CYS A 155 11.61 2.12 23.29
CA CYS A 155 10.63 1.03 23.14
C CYS A 155 10.90 0.26 21.84
N GLU A 156 10.98 -1.06 21.91
CA GLU A 156 11.23 -1.92 20.76
C GLU A 156 9.99 -2.02 19.86
N MET A 157 10.21 -2.03 18.55
CA MET A 157 9.16 -2.28 17.58
C MET A 157 8.70 -3.73 17.69
N GLN A 158 7.48 -3.91 18.21
CA GLN A 158 6.81 -5.21 18.16
C GLN A 158 6.13 -5.33 16.80
N THR A 159 6.61 -6.24 15.96
CA THR A 159 5.83 -6.71 14.82
C THR A 159 4.67 -7.53 15.39
N ARG A 160 3.42 -7.07 15.24
CA ARG A 160 2.26 -7.89 15.60
C ARG A 160 2.32 -9.15 14.73
N LYS A 161 2.81 -10.25 15.30
CA LYS A 161 2.61 -11.59 14.74
C LYS A 161 1.13 -11.91 14.94
N TYR A 162 0.33 -11.60 13.93
CA TYR A 162 -1.01 -12.15 13.84
C TYR A 162 -0.83 -13.66 13.62
N PHE A 163 -1.01 -14.42 14.71
CA PHE A 163 -1.17 -15.89 14.66
C PHE A 163 -2.58 -16.23 14.15
#